data_AF-A0A367J6E8-F1
#
_entry.id   AF-A0A367J6E8-F1
#
_cell.length_a   1.000
_cell.length_b   1.000
_cell.length_c   1.000
_cell.angle_alpha   90.00
_cell.angle_beta   90.00
_cell.angle_gamma   90.00
#
_symmetry.space_group_name_H-M   'P 1'
#
loop_
_entity.id
_entity.type
_entity.pdbx_description
1 polymer ?
#
loop_
_entity_poly.entity_id
_entity_poly.type
_entity_poly.pdbx_seq_one_letter_code
_entity_poly.pdbx_strand_id
1 'polypeptide(L)'
;KESKILNREGEDGKIAVKTTKLNFNISIKRNTLGDYSDIDNRQYSDDEEMTVEERTARLKKLIDSIPSSQNELWNYRVRWEELDEPLIEQKLRPFVSKKIYEILGMEEEDLVNFVLKFIREKKGPDELVSELEGALEEDALVFVMKLWRALIFEIERKIRRL
;
A
#
# COMPACT_ATOMS: atom_id res chain seq x y z
N LYS A 1 53.57 39.02 16.36
CA LYS A 1 52.51 39.73 17.13
C LYS A 1 51.50 40.14 16.07
N GLU A 2 50.30 39.61 15.96
CA GLU A 2 49.32 39.25 16.98
C GLU A 2 48.55 37.99 16.58
N SER A 3 48.30 37.13 17.57
CA SER A 3 47.26 36.11 17.51
C SER A 3 45.93 36.77 17.86
N LYS A 4 44.85 36.48 17.13
CA LYS A 4 43.51 36.71 17.66
C LYS A 4 42.45 35.76 17.11
N ILE A 5 42.19 34.75 17.96
CA ILE A 5 40.89 34.28 18.44
C ILE A 5 39.97 33.54 17.45
N LEU A 6 39.78 32.25 17.79
CA LEU A 6 38.68 31.38 17.40
C LEU A 6 37.33 32.08 17.61
N ASN A 7 36.43 31.96 16.63
CA ASN A 7 35.02 31.78 16.92
C ASN A 7 34.51 30.58 16.12
N ARG A 8 34.00 29.62 16.90
CA ARG A 8 33.33 28.40 16.48
C ARG A 8 31.84 28.75 16.43
N GLU A 9 31.28 28.76 15.23
CA GLU A 9 29.84 28.69 15.01
C GLU A 9 29.63 27.51 14.06
N GLY A 10 29.04 26.45 14.61
CA GLY A 10 28.53 25.36 13.80
C GLY A 10 27.15 25.77 13.32
N GLU A 11 26.88 25.56 12.03
CA GLU A 11 25.53 25.36 11.52
C GLU A 11 25.59 24.38 10.33
N ASP A 12 24.89 23.27 10.55
CA ASP A 12 24.10 22.49 9.61
C ASP A 12 24.78 22.02 8.32
N GLY A 13 25.24 20.77 8.40
CA GLY A 13 25.43 19.91 7.24
C GLY A 13 24.12 19.79 6.46
N LYS A 14 24.00 20.58 5.40
CA LYS A 14 23.02 20.36 4.34
C LYS A 14 23.38 19.06 3.63
N ILE A 15 22.83 17.95 4.11
CA ILE A 15 22.80 16.70 3.35
C ILE A 15 21.86 16.96 2.18
N ALA A 16 22.42 17.32 1.03
CA ALA A 16 21.69 17.40 -0.21
C ALA A 16 21.25 15.97 -0.58
N VAL A 17 20.05 15.59 -0.12
CA VAL A 17 19.38 14.37 -0.58
C VAL A 17 19.11 14.58 -2.07
N LYS A 18 20.00 14.03 -2.90
CA LYS A 18 19.73 13.87 -4.31
C LYS A 18 18.56 12.89 -4.41
N THR A 19 17.37 13.43 -4.62
CA THR A 19 16.19 12.68 -5.04
C THR A 19 16.50 12.13 -6.42
N THR A 20 17.10 10.94 -6.46
CA THR A 20 17.24 10.14 -7.67
C THR A 20 15.82 9.88 -8.15
N LYS A 21 15.41 10.59 -9.20
CA LYS A 21 14.19 10.31 -9.93
C LYS A 21 14.36 8.93 -10.57
N LEU A 22 13.92 7.91 -9.86
CA LEU A 22 13.76 6.57 -10.37
C LEU A 22 12.66 6.61 -11.42
N ASN A 23 13.05 6.65 -12.69
CA ASN A 23 12.13 6.58 -13.82
C ASN A 23 11.68 5.14 -14.02
N PHE A 24 10.70 4.69 -13.23
CA PHE A 24 10.03 3.41 -13.45
C PHE A 24 8.86 3.59 -14.41
N ASN A 25 9.15 3.49 -15.71
CA ASN A 25 8.11 3.30 -16.72
C ASN A 25 7.69 1.82 -16.74
N ILE A 26 7.06 1.36 -15.66
CA ILE A 26 6.47 0.02 -15.60
C ILE A 26 5.05 0.14 -16.15
N SER A 27 4.87 -0.31 -17.40
CA SER A 27 3.56 -0.44 -18.01
C SER A 27 2.79 -1.58 -17.34
N ILE A 28 2.15 -1.29 -16.21
CA ILE A 28 1.09 -2.13 -15.66
C ILE A 28 -0.05 -2.08 -16.66
N LYS A 29 -0.10 -3.08 -17.54
CA LYS A 29 -1.16 -3.23 -18.54
C LYS A 29 -2.48 -3.22 -17.77
N ARG A 30 -3.43 -2.36 -18.18
CA ARG A 30 -4.80 -2.28 -17.63
C ARG A 30 -5.54 -3.64 -17.58
N ASN A 31 -4.98 -4.66 -18.22
CA ASN A 31 -5.47 -6.04 -18.27
C ASN A 31 -5.00 -6.95 -17.12
N THR A 32 -4.08 -6.57 -16.24
CA THR A 32 -3.83 -7.35 -15.00
C THR A 32 -4.91 -7.13 -13.93
N LEU A 33 -5.86 -6.24 -14.20
CA LEU A 33 -7.11 -6.10 -13.45
C LEU A 33 -8.22 -7.05 -13.93
N GLY A 34 -7.90 -8.00 -14.81
CA GLY A 34 -8.80 -9.10 -15.19
C GLY A 34 -8.82 -10.26 -14.19
N ASP A 35 -7.99 -10.22 -13.14
CA ASP A 35 -7.89 -11.26 -12.11
C ASP A 35 -8.61 -10.89 -10.80
N TYR A 36 -9.10 -9.65 -10.69
CA TYR A 36 -10.00 -9.26 -9.58
C TYR A 36 -11.45 -9.72 -9.80
N SER A 37 -11.77 -10.38 -10.93
CA SER A 37 -13.02 -11.15 -11.05
C SER A 37 -13.04 -12.39 -10.16
N ASP A 38 -11.87 -12.87 -9.76
CA ASP A 38 -11.66 -13.88 -8.71
C ASP A 38 -11.28 -13.23 -7.37
N ILE A 39 -11.75 -12.00 -7.11
CA ILE A 39 -12.00 -11.63 -5.72
C ILE A 39 -13.04 -12.63 -5.24
N ASP A 40 -12.56 -13.64 -4.51
CA ASP A 40 -13.36 -14.66 -3.88
C ASP A 40 -14.50 -13.97 -3.10
N ASN A 41 -15.69 -13.96 -3.70
CA ASN A 41 -16.90 -13.35 -3.16
C ASN A 41 -17.29 -13.99 -1.81
N ARG A 42 -16.60 -15.04 -1.36
CA ARG A 42 -16.82 -15.67 -0.06
C ARG A 42 -16.11 -14.98 1.10
N GLN A 43 -15.18 -14.05 0.87
CA GLN A 43 -14.43 -13.39 1.96
C GLN A 43 -15.09 -12.08 2.45
N TYR A 44 -16.07 -11.56 1.72
CA TYR A 44 -16.72 -10.27 1.98
C TYR A 44 -18.18 -10.45 2.38
N SER A 45 -18.39 -11.26 3.41
CA SER A 45 -19.69 -11.68 3.94
C SER A 45 -20.33 -10.68 4.92
N ASP A 46 -20.01 -9.38 4.84
CA ASP A 46 -20.39 -8.40 5.88
C ASP A 46 -21.42 -7.36 5.43
N ASP A 47 -22.30 -7.73 4.50
CA ASP A 47 -23.47 -6.92 4.17
C ASP A 47 -24.69 -7.85 4.03
N GLU A 48 -25.61 -7.74 4.97
CA GLU A 48 -26.97 -8.27 4.87
C GLU A 48 -27.84 -7.19 4.17
N GLU A 49 -28.72 -7.60 3.23
CA GLU A 49 -29.74 -6.76 2.55
C GLU A 49 -29.39 -5.91 1.28
N MET A 50 -28.75 -6.49 0.25
CA MET A 50 -28.80 -5.96 -1.12
C MET A 50 -28.76 -7.10 -2.16
N THR A 51 -29.36 -6.89 -3.33
CA THR A 51 -29.31 -7.88 -4.42
C THR A 51 -27.87 -8.09 -4.92
N VAL A 52 -27.54 -9.30 -5.36
CA VAL A 52 -26.20 -9.66 -5.84
C VAL A 52 -25.78 -8.78 -7.03
N GLU A 53 -26.73 -8.40 -7.88
CA GLU A 53 -26.48 -7.54 -9.05
C GLU A 53 -26.13 -6.09 -8.67
N GLU A 54 -26.82 -5.51 -7.68
CA GLU A 54 -26.51 -4.15 -7.23
C GLU A 54 -25.18 -4.08 -6.48
N ARG A 55 -24.84 -5.11 -5.68
CA ARG A 55 -23.54 -5.21 -4.99
C ARG A 55 -22.40 -5.26 -5.98
N THR A 56 -22.47 -6.17 -6.96
CA THR A 56 -21.42 -6.34 -7.96
C THR A 56 -21.22 -5.09 -8.82
N ALA A 57 -22.29 -4.37 -9.17
CA ALA A 57 -22.18 -3.11 -9.90
C ALA A 57 -21.47 -2.01 -9.09
N ARG A 58 -21.76 -1.89 -7.79
CA ARG A 58 -21.11 -0.91 -6.91
C ARG A 58 -19.64 -1.24 -6.67
N LEU A 59 -19.31 -2.52 -6.47
CA LEU A 59 -17.93 -2.97 -6.32
C LEU A 59 -17.11 -2.75 -7.59
N LYS A 60 -17.67 -3.04 -8.78
CA LYS A 60 -16.99 -2.76 -10.05
C LYS A 60 -16.67 -1.28 -10.22
N LYS A 61 -17.65 -0.40 -9.97
CA LYS A 61 -17.43 1.06 -10.01
C LYS A 61 -16.35 1.51 -9.04
N LEU A 62 -16.29 0.90 -7.86
CA LEU A 62 -15.25 1.20 -6.89
C LEU A 62 -13.88 0.77 -7.43
N ILE A 63 -13.74 -0.46 -7.91
CA ILE A 63 -12.49 -0.98 -8.48
C ILE A 63 -12.01 -0.12 -9.65
N ASP A 64 -12.92 0.27 -10.54
CA ASP A 64 -12.63 1.12 -11.69
C ASP A 64 -12.17 2.54 -11.28
N SER A 65 -12.59 3.01 -10.11
CA SER A 65 -12.15 4.29 -9.55
C SER A 65 -10.76 4.25 -8.90
N ILE A 66 -10.23 3.06 -8.60
CA ILE A 66 -8.92 2.90 -7.96
C ILE A 66 -7.83 2.95 -9.02
N PRO A 67 -6.90 3.92 -8.96
CA PRO A 67 -5.87 4.08 -9.98
C PRO A 67 -5.01 2.82 -10.16
N SER A 68 -4.71 2.46 -11.40
CA SER A 68 -3.89 1.28 -11.73
C SER A 68 -2.41 1.59 -11.87
N SER A 69 -2.07 2.86 -12.08
CA SER A 69 -0.69 3.30 -12.26
C SER A 69 -0.03 3.56 -10.91
N GLN A 70 1.22 3.12 -10.74
CA GLN A 70 2.01 3.35 -9.53
C GLN A 70 2.02 4.82 -9.12
N ASN A 71 2.30 5.72 -10.07
CA ASN A 71 2.38 7.14 -9.79
C ASN A 71 1.04 7.71 -9.26
N GLU A 72 -0.09 7.28 -9.83
CA GLU A 72 -1.40 7.70 -9.35
C GLU A 72 -1.76 7.07 -7.99
N LEU A 73 -1.39 5.81 -7.76
CA LEU A 73 -1.56 5.13 -6.47
C LEU A 73 -0.76 5.80 -5.35
N TRP A 74 0.48 6.21 -5.64
CA TRP A 74 1.37 6.83 -4.66
C TRP A 74 0.93 8.26 -4.33
N ASN A 75 0.36 8.95 -5.32
CA ASN A 75 -0.24 10.28 -5.13
C ASN A 75 -1.69 10.23 -4.61
N TYR A 76 -2.27 9.03 -4.46
CA TYR A 76 -3.64 8.89 -4.00
C TYR A 76 -3.76 9.36 -2.54
N ARG A 77 -4.72 10.25 -2.28
CA ARG A 77 -4.98 10.75 -0.93
C ARG A 77 -5.79 9.72 -0.14
N VAL A 78 -5.08 8.79 0.49
CA VAL A 78 -5.67 7.79 1.39
C VAL A 78 -6.29 8.49 2.60
N ARG A 79 -7.56 8.20 2.89
CA ARG A 79 -8.28 8.71 4.07
C ARG A 79 -8.00 7.81 5.27
N TRP A 80 -6.80 7.95 5.83
CA TRP A 80 -6.32 7.15 6.96
C TRP A 80 -7.16 7.27 8.25
N GLU A 81 -8.06 8.25 8.33
CA GLU A 81 -9.02 8.42 9.43
C GLU A 81 -10.08 7.32 9.45
N GLU A 82 -10.34 6.70 8.30
CA GLU A 82 -11.32 5.63 8.14
C GLU A 82 -10.69 4.24 8.31
N LEU A 83 -9.36 4.19 8.45
CA LEU A 83 -8.62 2.96 8.68
C LEU A 83 -8.63 2.63 10.18
N ASP A 84 -9.43 1.62 10.54
CA ASP A 84 -9.53 1.13 11.92
C ASP A 84 -8.73 -0.16 12.12
N GLU A 85 -8.30 -0.40 13.36
CA GLU A 85 -7.64 -1.64 13.78
C GLU A 85 -8.38 -2.93 13.36
N PRO A 86 -9.71 -3.07 13.54
CA PRO A 86 -10.45 -4.23 13.04
C PRO A 86 -10.32 -4.44 11.52
N LEU A 87 -10.24 -3.38 10.71
CA LEU A 87 -10.07 -3.50 9.26
C LEU A 87 -8.65 -4.02 8.95
N ILE A 88 -7.65 -3.54 9.67
CA ILE A 88 -6.27 -4.01 9.54
C ILE A 88 -6.18 -5.51 9.89
N GLU A 89 -6.70 -5.92 11.05
CA GLU A 89 -6.59 -7.31 11.52
C GLU A 89 -7.51 -8.29 10.79
N GLN A 90 -8.74 -7.90 10.43
CA GLN A 90 -9.70 -8.82 9.80
C GLN A 90 -9.61 -8.86 8.27
N LYS A 91 -9.11 -7.80 7.62
CA LYS A 91 -9.04 -7.71 6.15
C LYS A 91 -7.60 -7.64 5.64
N LEU A 92 -6.80 -6.69 6.12
CA LEU A 92 -5.44 -6.51 5.59
C LEU A 92 -4.49 -7.63 6.00
N ARG A 93 -4.52 -8.08 7.26
CA ARG A 93 -3.65 -9.16 7.75
C ARG A 93 -3.79 -10.46 6.95
N PRO A 94 -4.99 -11.04 6.74
CA PRO A 94 -5.12 -12.25 5.92
C PRO A 94 -4.76 -12.00 4.46
N PHE A 95 -5.01 -10.81 3.92
CA PHE A 95 -4.60 -10.45 2.56
C PHE A 95 -3.07 -10.42 2.41
N VAL A 96 -2.38 -9.74 3.33
CA VAL A 96 -0.91 -9.63 3.37
C VAL A 96 -0.28 -10.99 3.58
N SER A 97 -0.76 -11.77 4.55
CA SER A 97 -0.28 -13.12 4.83
C SER A 97 -0.41 -14.03 3.60
N LYS A 98 -1.58 -14.04 2.96
CA LYS A 98 -1.79 -14.80 1.72
C LYS A 98 -0.84 -14.37 0.61
N LYS A 99 -0.61 -13.06 0.43
CA LYS A 99 0.29 -12.56 -0.60
C LYS A 99 1.75 -12.87 -0.33
N ILE A 100 2.19 -12.82 0.92
CA ILE A 100 3.55 -13.22 1.32
C ILE A 100 3.75 -14.72 1.06
N TYR A 101 2.79 -15.56 1.45
CA TYR A 101 2.82 -17.00 1.16
C TYR A 101 2.85 -17.29 -0.34
N GLU A 102 2.08 -16.57 -1.15
CA GLU A 102 2.09 -16.74 -2.61
C GLU A 102 3.44 -16.38 -3.25
N ILE A 103 4.17 -15.41 -2.69
CA ILE A 103 5.46 -14.97 -3.22
C ILE A 103 6.59 -15.89 -2.74
N LEU A 104 6.63 -16.21 -1.44
CA LEU A 104 7.73 -16.95 -0.82
C LEU A 104 7.50 -18.47 -0.75
N GLY A 105 6.25 -18.93 -0.92
CA GLY A 105 5.85 -20.32 -0.71
C GLY A 105 5.81 -20.76 0.77
N MET A 106 5.98 -19.81 1.69
CA MET A 106 6.00 -20.05 3.13
C MET A 106 5.37 -18.88 3.91
N GLU A 107 4.88 -19.17 5.11
CA GLU A 107 4.30 -18.17 6.00
C GLU A 107 5.41 -17.45 6.76
N GLU A 108 5.48 -16.13 6.59
CA GLU A 108 6.43 -15.25 7.29
C GLU A 108 5.65 -14.23 8.14
N GLU A 109 5.26 -14.62 9.36
CA GLU A 109 4.48 -13.74 10.25
C GLU A 109 5.21 -12.45 10.61
N ASP A 110 6.54 -12.48 10.74
CA ASP A 110 7.32 -11.28 11.04
C ASP A 110 7.21 -10.24 9.92
N LEU A 111 7.25 -10.68 8.66
CA LEU A 111 7.07 -9.81 7.51
C LEU A 111 5.64 -9.27 7.41
N VAL A 112 4.63 -10.11 7.71
CA VAL A 112 3.24 -9.68 7.81
C VAL A 112 3.09 -8.58 8.86
N ASN A 113 3.62 -8.81 10.06
CA ASN A 113 3.54 -7.86 11.17
C ASN A 113 4.27 -6.55 10.85
N PHE A 114 5.42 -6.63 10.17
CA PHE A 114 6.15 -5.46 9.69
C PHE A 114 5.31 -4.60 8.74
N VAL A 115 4.71 -5.22 7.73
CA VAL A 115 3.84 -4.53 6.76
C VAL A 115 2.64 -3.88 7.46
N LEU A 116 1.95 -4.60 8.35
CA LEU A 116 0.80 -4.05 9.08
C LEU A 116 1.20 -2.89 9.99
N LYS A 117 2.35 -2.98 10.67
CA LYS A 117 2.90 -1.87 11.45
C LYS A 117 3.16 -0.65 10.58
N PHE A 118 3.71 -0.84 9.39
CA PHE A 118 3.97 0.24 8.44
C PHE A 118 2.68 0.97 8.03
N ILE A 119 1.61 0.21 7.78
CA ILE A 119 0.27 0.76 7.49
C ILE A 119 -0.29 1.52 8.70
N ARG A 120 -0.13 1.01 9.93
CA ARG A 120 -0.53 1.70 11.18
C ARG A 120 0.20 3.03 11.38
N GLU A 121 1.48 3.07 11.01
CA GLU A 121 2.30 4.29 11.05
C GLU A 121 1.96 5.28 9.92
N LYS A 122 1.04 4.91 9.00
CA LYS A 122 0.56 5.75 7.89
C LYS A 122 1.71 6.25 7.01
N LYS A 123 2.75 5.44 6.90
CA LYS A 123 3.94 5.74 6.11
C LYS A 123 3.65 5.63 4.61
N GLY A 124 4.53 6.22 3.80
CA GLY A 124 4.35 6.29 2.35
C GLY A 124 4.65 4.95 1.65
N PRO A 125 3.99 4.65 0.52
CA PRO A 125 4.18 3.39 -0.19
C PRO A 125 5.57 3.24 -0.79
N ASP A 126 6.25 4.35 -1.10
CA ASP A 126 7.64 4.36 -1.60
C ASP A 126 8.62 3.78 -0.57
N GLU A 127 8.50 4.22 0.68
CA GLU A 127 9.32 3.73 1.79
C GLU A 127 8.99 2.24 2.07
N LEU A 128 7.72 1.82 1.95
CA LEU A 128 7.37 0.40 2.11
C LEU A 128 8.03 -0.48 1.04
N VAL A 129 8.12 -0.01 -0.21
CA VAL A 129 8.81 -0.74 -1.28
C VAL A 129 10.28 -0.91 -0.91
N SER A 130 10.97 0.17 -0.54
CA SER A 130 12.39 0.10 -0.19
C SER A 130 12.69 -0.84 0.98
N GLU A 131 11.82 -0.87 1.99
CA GLU A 131 11.98 -1.80 3.11
C GLU A 131 11.73 -3.26 2.72
N LEU A 132 10.81 -3.51 1.77
CA LEU A 132 10.49 -4.85 1.30
C LEU A 132 11.42 -5.35 0.18
N GLU A 133 12.11 -4.46 -0.54
CA GLU A 133 13.09 -4.84 -1.58
C GLU A 133 14.18 -5.77 -1.03
N GLY A 134 14.56 -5.63 0.25
CA GLY A 134 15.55 -6.53 0.86
C GLY A 134 15.08 -7.97 1.09
N ALA A 135 13.76 -8.19 1.15
CA ALA A 135 13.16 -9.51 1.44
C ALA A 135 12.43 -10.12 0.22
N LEU A 136 11.79 -9.29 -0.60
CA LEU A 136 11.00 -9.69 -1.75
C LEU A 136 11.64 -9.30 -3.09
N GLU A 137 12.78 -8.59 -3.09
CA GLU A 137 13.53 -8.18 -4.28
C GLU A 137 12.63 -7.57 -5.37
N GLU A 138 12.54 -8.21 -6.54
CA GLU A 138 11.76 -7.74 -7.69
C GLU A 138 10.23 -7.79 -7.47
N ASP A 139 9.75 -8.60 -6.53
CA ASP A 139 8.33 -8.74 -6.22
C ASP A 139 7.82 -7.65 -5.26
N ALA A 140 8.71 -6.94 -4.56
CA ALA A 140 8.37 -5.93 -3.56
C ALA A 140 7.43 -4.85 -4.12
N LEU A 141 7.77 -4.29 -5.29
CA LEU A 141 6.97 -3.25 -5.91
C LEU A 141 5.56 -3.73 -6.27
N VAL A 142 5.47 -4.90 -6.91
CA VAL A 142 4.18 -5.47 -7.33
C VAL A 142 3.32 -5.81 -6.11
N PHE A 143 3.94 -6.33 -5.05
CA PHE A 143 3.29 -6.59 -3.77
C PHE A 143 2.73 -5.30 -3.15
N VAL A 144 3.53 -4.24 -3.03
CA VAL A 144 3.09 -2.96 -2.44
C VAL A 144 2.00 -2.33 -3.29
N MET A 145 2.10 -2.36 -4.63
CA MET A 145 1.04 -1.87 -5.50
C MET A 145 -0.29 -2.60 -5.27
N LYS A 146 -0.26 -3.94 -5.16
CA LYS A 146 -1.45 -4.75 -4.86
C LYS A 146 -2.01 -4.43 -3.47
N LEU A 147 -1.14 -4.29 -2.48
CA LEU A 147 -1.52 -3.92 -1.11
C LEU A 147 -2.16 -2.52 -1.04
N TRP A 148 -1.57 -1.53 -1.71
CA TRP A 148 -2.10 -0.17 -1.72
C TRP A 148 -3.48 -0.10 -2.39
N ARG A 149 -3.68 -0.87 -3.46
CA ARG A 149 -4.98 -1.02 -4.10
C ARG A 149 -6.01 -1.64 -3.16
N ALA A 150 -5.63 -2.70 -2.44
CA ALA A 150 -6.50 -3.32 -1.44
C ALA A 150 -6.83 -2.35 -0.29
N LEU A 151 -5.84 -1.62 0.21
CA LEU A 151 -6.03 -0.61 1.26
C LEU A 151 -7.03 0.47 0.85
N ILE A 152 -6.87 1.05 -0.34
CA ILE A 152 -7.79 2.06 -0.88
C ILE A 152 -9.19 1.47 -1.04
N PHE A 153 -9.28 0.23 -1.56
CA PHE A 153 -10.55 -0.47 -1.72
C PHE A 153 -11.27 -0.63 -0.39
N GLU A 154 -10.61 -1.15 0.66
CA GLU A 154 -11.24 -1.37 1.97
C GLU A 154 -11.71 -0.06 2.61
N ILE A 155 -10.91 1.01 2.50
CA ILE A 155 -11.26 2.33 3.01
C ILE A 155 -12.45 2.91 2.25
N GLU A 156 -12.40 2.95 0.92
CA GLU A 156 -13.49 3.48 0.11
C GLU A 156 -14.78 2.66 0.24
N ARG A 157 -14.67 1.34 0.36
CA ARG A 157 -15.78 0.43 0.61
C ARG A 157 -16.47 0.79 1.92
N LYS A 158 -15.71 0.89 3.01
CA LYS A 158 -16.23 1.26 4.33
C LYS A 158 -16.94 2.61 4.30
N ILE A 159 -16.35 3.61 3.64
CA ILE A 159 -16.91 4.95 3.53
C ILE A 159 -18.24 4.95 2.77
N ARG A 160 -18.33 4.13 1.72
CA ARG A 160 -19.54 3.98 0.92
C ARG A 160 -20.57 3.05 1.58
N ARG A 161 -20.24 2.46 2.75
CA ARG A 161 -21.05 1.46 3.48
C ARG A 161 -21.54 0.36 2.55
N LEU A 162 -20.59 -0.25 1.84
CA LEU A 162 -20.78 -1.30 0.84
C LEU A 162 -20.28 -2.65 1.34
#